data_AF-A0A4R9BCT3-F1
#
_entry.id   AF-A0A4R9BCT3-F1
#
_cell.length_a   1.000
_cell.length_b   1.000
_cell.length_c   1.000
_cell.angle_alpha   90.00
_cell.angle_beta   90.00
_cell.angle_gamma   90.00
#
_symmetry.space_group_name_H-M   'P 1'
#
loop_
_entity.id
_entity.type
_entity.pdbx_description
1 polymer ?
#
loop_
_entity_poly.entity_id
_entity_poly.type
_entity_poly.pdbx_seq_one_letter_code
_entity_poly.pdbx_strand_id
1 'polypeptide(L)'
;MTALAAGGDFTGDGRADVLARDSVGDLWLYGGTGSGLGARVKIGSGWNGMTSIAAGGDFSGDGRADVIARDTSGYLWQYRGTGSGLGARVQVGSGWNLMTAITAGGDLNGDGRTDVVARDKSGYLWLYRGSATGLGARVQIGSGWTVMTAIL
;
A
#
# COMPACT_ATOMS: atom_id res chain seq x y z
N MET A 1 -11.73 -11.64 -7.74
CA MET A 1 -10.88 -10.78 -6.90
C MET A 1 -9.48 -11.36 -6.91
N THR A 2 -8.46 -10.55 -7.19
CA THR A 2 -7.05 -10.99 -7.30
C THR A 2 -6.13 -10.29 -6.30
N ALA A 3 -6.62 -9.25 -5.60
CA ALA A 3 -5.96 -8.61 -4.47
C ALA A 3 -7.01 -7.95 -3.57
N LEU A 4 -6.72 -7.87 -2.28
CA LEU A 4 -7.52 -7.21 -1.24
C LEU A 4 -6.57 -6.41 -0.33
N ALA A 5 -6.90 -5.17 -0.05
CA ALA A 5 -6.24 -4.36 0.99
C ALA A 5 -7.32 -3.73 1.87
N ALA A 6 -7.19 -3.90 3.18
CA ALA A 6 -8.14 -3.39 4.17
C ALA A 6 -7.37 -2.56 5.21
N GLY A 7 -8.03 -1.55 5.80
CA GLY A 7 -7.49 -0.84 6.96
C GLY A 7 -7.21 0.65 6.79
N GLY A 8 -7.56 1.25 5.65
CA GLY A 8 -7.45 2.70 5.43
C GLY A 8 -8.79 3.39 5.32
N ASP A 9 -8.90 4.62 5.82
CA ASP A 9 -10.01 5.53 5.51
C ASP A 9 -9.70 6.26 4.19
N PHE A 10 -10.18 5.71 3.08
CA PHE A 10 -9.99 6.25 1.73
C PHE A 10 -11.04 7.31 1.40
N THR A 11 -12.20 7.26 2.03
CA THR A 11 -13.32 8.19 1.82
C THR A 11 -13.24 9.43 2.70
N GLY A 12 -12.49 9.37 3.80
CA GLY A 12 -12.34 10.43 4.79
C GLY A 12 -13.54 10.54 5.74
N ASP A 13 -14.33 9.47 5.90
CA ASP A 13 -15.54 9.44 6.72
C ASP A 13 -15.30 8.92 8.16
N GLY A 14 -14.05 8.63 8.49
CA GLY A 14 -13.61 8.09 9.77
C GLY A 14 -13.79 6.57 9.90
N ARG A 15 -14.10 5.85 8.81
CA ARG A 15 -14.30 4.40 8.81
C ARG A 15 -13.26 3.73 7.92
N ALA A 16 -12.92 2.49 8.28
CA ALA A 16 -12.03 1.69 7.46
C ALA A 16 -12.75 1.24 6.18
N ASP A 17 -12.13 1.49 5.04
CA ASP A 17 -12.56 1.08 3.72
C ASP A 17 -11.73 -0.12 3.22
N VAL A 18 -12.17 -0.67 2.09
CA VAL A 18 -11.51 -1.80 1.42
C VAL A 18 -11.25 -1.49 -0.04
N LEU A 19 -10.03 -1.80 -0.49
CA LEU A 19 -9.68 -1.83 -1.90
C LEU A 19 -9.60 -3.27 -2.41
N ALA A 20 -10.14 -3.51 -3.61
CA ALA A 20 -10.03 -4.79 -4.26
C ALA A 20 -9.74 -4.65 -5.75
N ARG A 21 -8.86 -5.50 -6.26
CA ARG A 21 -8.63 -5.66 -7.70
C ARG A 21 -9.40 -6.86 -8.22
N ASP A 22 -10.07 -6.71 -9.37
CA ASP A 22 -10.72 -7.84 -10.04
C ASP A 22 -9.78 -8.55 -11.04
N SER A 23 -10.31 -9.47 -11.85
CA SER A 23 -9.52 -10.24 -12.82
C SER A 23 -9.22 -9.47 -14.10
N VAL A 24 -10.03 -8.48 -14.47
CA VAL A 24 -9.79 -7.64 -15.65
C VAL A 24 -8.83 -6.48 -15.34
N GLY A 25 -8.51 -6.28 -14.06
CA GLY A 25 -7.54 -5.30 -13.61
C GLY A 25 -8.16 -3.97 -13.23
N ASP A 26 -9.46 -3.95 -12.94
CA ASP A 26 -10.10 -2.79 -12.34
C ASP A 26 -9.87 -2.78 -10.83
N LEU A 27 -9.63 -1.59 -10.29
CA LEU A 27 -9.53 -1.35 -8.86
C LEU A 27 -10.84 -0.76 -8.36
N TRP A 28 -11.35 -1.36 -7.29
CA TRP A 28 -12.63 -1.05 -6.69
C TRP A 28 -12.43 -0.60 -5.24
N LEU A 29 -13.10 0.48 -4.86
CA LEU A 29 -13.24 0.96 -3.48
C LEU A 29 -14.58 0.51 -2.93
N TYR A 30 -14.56 -0.07 -1.74
CA TYR A 30 -15.73 -0.43 -0.95
C TYR A 30 -15.70 0.42 0.32
N GLY A 31 -16.62 1.38 0.43
CA GLY A 31 -16.72 2.24 1.60
C GLY A 31 -17.18 1.46 2.84
N GLY A 32 -16.58 1.70 3.98
CA GLY A 32 -17.00 1.18 5.27
C GLY A 32 -18.29 1.85 5.74
N THR A 33 -19.29 1.07 6.15
CA THR A 33 -20.56 1.62 6.66
C THR A 33 -20.67 1.56 8.18
N GLY A 34 -19.68 0.94 8.85
CA GLY A 34 -19.70 0.64 10.28
C GLY A 34 -20.37 -0.68 10.65
N SER A 35 -21.19 -1.25 9.76
CA SER A 35 -21.78 -2.60 9.91
C SER A 35 -21.40 -3.56 8.79
N GLY A 36 -20.60 -3.08 7.82
CA GLY A 36 -20.15 -3.84 6.66
C GLY A 36 -19.61 -2.92 5.57
N LEU A 37 -19.64 -3.41 4.32
CA LEU A 37 -19.19 -2.68 3.15
C LEU A 37 -20.37 -2.15 2.32
N GLY A 38 -20.24 -0.93 1.82
CA GLY A 38 -21.18 -0.31 0.90
C GLY A 38 -21.03 -0.81 -0.53
N ALA A 39 -21.78 -0.18 -1.44
CA ALA A 39 -21.63 -0.42 -2.87
C ALA A 39 -20.23 -0.03 -3.35
N ARG A 40 -19.64 -0.86 -4.21
CA ARG A 40 -18.31 -0.61 -4.74
C ARG A 40 -18.31 0.48 -5.81
N VAL A 41 -17.25 1.27 -5.84
CA VAL A 41 -16.98 2.27 -6.88
C VAL A 41 -15.69 1.90 -7.60
N LYS A 42 -15.67 1.97 -8.93
CA LYS A 42 -14.44 1.77 -9.71
C LYS A 42 -13.58 3.02 -9.58
N ILE A 43 -12.36 2.87 -9.08
CA ILE A 43 -11.41 3.96 -8.84
C ILE A 43 -10.16 3.88 -9.71
N GLY A 44 -10.05 2.85 -10.55
CA GLY A 44 -8.94 2.73 -11.50
C GLY A 44 -9.08 1.55 -12.45
N SER A 45 -8.28 1.57 -13.52
CA SER A 45 -8.17 0.48 -14.51
C SER A 45 -6.69 0.14 -14.74
N GLY A 46 -6.38 -1.02 -15.32
CA GLY A 46 -5.00 -1.41 -15.66
C GLY A 46 -4.14 -1.85 -14.48
N TRP A 47 -4.75 -2.12 -13.33
CA TRP A 47 -4.06 -2.55 -12.11
C TRP A 47 -3.46 -3.95 -12.19
N ASN A 48 -3.72 -4.71 -13.27
CA ASN A 48 -2.99 -5.94 -13.59
C ASN A 48 -1.51 -5.69 -13.89
N GLY A 49 -1.10 -4.45 -14.18
CA GLY A 49 0.32 -4.07 -14.25
C GLY A 49 1.02 -4.07 -12.88
N MET A 50 0.28 -4.17 -11.78
CA MET A 50 0.84 -4.19 -10.42
C MET A 50 1.00 -5.63 -9.91
N THR A 51 2.18 -5.96 -9.42
CA THR A 51 2.51 -7.27 -8.83
C THR A 51 2.36 -7.28 -7.30
N SER A 52 2.26 -6.11 -6.67
CA SER A 52 1.97 -5.95 -5.24
C SER A 52 1.18 -4.67 -5.03
N ILE A 53 0.19 -4.71 -4.13
CA ILE A 53 -0.62 -3.56 -3.73
C ILE A 53 -0.73 -3.60 -2.21
N ALA A 54 -0.22 -2.56 -1.54
CA ALA A 54 -0.36 -2.34 -0.11
C ALA A 54 -1.05 -0.98 0.09
N ALA A 55 -1.99 -0.91 1.02
CA ALA A 55 -2.87 0.24 1.18
C ALA A 55 -3.15 0.48 2.67
N GLY A 56 -3.63 1.67 3.02
CA GLY A 56 -4.12 1.96 4.37
C GLY A 56 -3.26 2.93 5.17
N GLY A 57 -2.07 3.28 4.67
CA GLY A 57 -1.23 4.35 5.23
C GLY A 57 -1.57 5.72 4.67
N ASP A 58 -1.50 6.77 5.48
CA ASP A 58 -1.38 8.14 4.97
C ASP A 58 0.10 8.45 4.70
N PHE A 59 0.52 8.24 3.46
CA PHE A 59 1.90 8.49 3.01
C PHE A 59 2.12 9.96 2.65
N SER A 60 1.05 10.66 2.25
CA SER A 60 1.10 12.06 1.82
C SER A 60 1.00 13.05 2.99
N GLY A 61 0.48 12.61 4.14
CA GLY A 61 0.22 13.44 5.33
C GLY A 61 -1.02 14.30 5.18
N ASP A 62 -2.01 13.89 4.37
CA ASP A 62 -3.22 14.67 4.09
C ASP A 62 -4.46 14.20 4.85
N GLY A 63 -4.29 13.21 5.73
CA GLY A 63 -5.34 12.62 6.54
C GLY A 63 -6.16 11.55 5.82
N ARG A 64 -5.76 11.12 4.63
CA ARG A 64 -6.44 10.06 3.86
C ARG A 64 -5.52 8.90 3.59
N ALA A 65 -6.11 7.72 3.46
CA ALA A 65 -5.35 6.55 3.07
C ALA A 65 -4.85 6.64 1.62
N ASP A 66 -3.58 6.30 1.44
CA ASP A 66 -2.86 6.21 0.19
C ASP A 66 -2.61 4.74 -0.19
N VAL A 67 -2.10 4.51 -1.40
CA VAL A 67 -1.71 3.19 -1.92
C VAL A 67 -0.25 3.20 -2.32
N ILE A 68 0.47 2.15 -1.92
CA ILE A 68 1.79 1.80 -2.44
C ILE A 68 1.65 0.56 -3.32
N ALA A 69 2.12 0.64 -4.57
CA ALA A 69 2.04 -0.47 -5.50
C ALA A 69 3.35 -0.68 -6.26
N ARG A 70 3.72 -1.94 -6.46
CA ARG A 70 4.89 -2.33 -7.25
C ARG A 70 4.44 -2.81 -8.62
N ASP A 71 5.02 -2.28 -9.68
CA ASP A 71 4.76 -2.77 -11.05
C ASP A 71 5.61 -4.01 -11.43
N THR A 72 5.43 -4.52 -12.64
CA THR A 72 6.21 -5.66 -13.16
C THR A 72 7.68 -5.33 -13.39
N SER A 73 8.01 -4.06 -13.65
CA SER A 73 9.38 -3.58 -13.86
C SER A 73 10.14 -3.40 -12.53
N GLY A 74 9.44 -3.49 -11.40
CA GLY A 74 10.03 -3.33 -10.07
C GLY A 74 10.14 -1.87 -9.63
N TYR A 75 9.40 -0.95 -10.26
CA TYR A 75 9.21 0.38 -9.72
C TYR A 75 8.13 0.36 -8.63
N LEU A 76 8.37 1.14 -7.59
CA LEU A 76 7.40 1.35 -6.52
C LEU A 76 6.74 2.71 -6.73
N TRP A 77 5.42 2.70 -6.71
CA TRP A 77 4.56 3.84 -6.96
C TRP A 77 3.74 4.16 -5.72
N GLN A 78 3.64 5.44 -5.38
CA GLN A 78 2.66 5.97 -4.44
C GLN A 78 1.49 6.56 -5.22
N TYR A 79 0.27 6.27 -4.79
CA TYR A 79 -0.96 6.88 -5.25
C TYR A 79 -1.63 7.56 -4.07
N ARG A 80 -1.82 8.88 -4.19
CA ARG A 80 -2.50 9.66 -3.15
C ARG A 80 -4.00 9.37 -3.13
N GLY A 81 -4.60 9.19 -1.96
CA GLY A 81 -6.04 9.10 -1.77
C GLY A 81 -6.74 10.45 -1.99
N THR A 82 -7.84 10.46 -2.73
CA THR A 82 -8.59 11.70 -3.03
C THR A 82 -9.97 11.76 -2.39
N GLY A 83 -10.33 10.82 -1.51
CA GLY A 83 -11.67 10.73 -0.92
C GLY A 83 -12.69 10.01 -1.81
N SER A 84 -12.45 9.96 -3.12
CA SER A 84 -13.32 9.31 -4.11
C SER A 84 -12.56 8.42 -5.09
N GLY A 85 -11.24 8.32 -4.93
CA GLY A 85 -10.36 7.54 -5.79
C GLY A 85 -8.90 7.81 -5.48
N LEU A 86 -8.07 7.73 -6.53
CA LEU A 86 -6.62 7.90 -6.44
C LEU A 86 -6.14 9.01 -7.38
N GLY A 87 -5.15 9.76 -6.92
CA GLY A 87 -4.46 10.78 -7.70
C GLY A 87 -3.43 10.20 -8.67
N ALA A 88 -2.70 11.10 -9.34
CA ALA A 88 -1.58 10.72 -10.18
C ALA A 88 -0.50 9.99 -9.36
N ARG A 89 0.08 8.95 -9.95
CA ARG A 89 1.13 8.18 -9.28
C ARG A 89 2.47 8.91 -9.28
N VAL A 90 3.22 8.75 -8.20
CA VAL A 90 4.61 9.23 -8.07
C VAL A 90 5.53 8.03 -7.85
N GLN A 91 6.67 8.01 -8.53
CA GLN A 91 7.66 6.95 -8.30
C GLN A 91 8.38 7.23 -6.99
N VAL A 92 8.33 6.27 -6.06
CA VAL A 92 8.97 6.36 -4.73
C VAL A 92 10.09 5.33 -4.55
N GLY A 93 10.38 4.55 -5.60
CA GLY A 93 11.55 3.67 -5.61
C GLY A 93 11.72 2.85 -6.88
N SER A 94 12.85 2.15 -6.95
CA SER A 94 13.21 1.23 -8.03
C SER A 94 13.87 -0.04 -7.47
N GLY A 95 13.92 -1.12 -8.27
CA GLY A 95 14.55 -2.38 -7.84
C GLY A 95 13.73 -3.21 -6.85
N TRP A 96 12.44 -2.92 -6.67
CA TRP A 96 11.57 -3.58 -5.69
C TRP A 96 11.20 -5.03 -6.05
N ASN A 97 11.64 -5.54 -7.20
CA ASN A 97 11.58 -6.97 -7.56
C ASN A 97 12.48 -7.86 -6.69
N LEU A 98 13.36 -7.26 -5.89
CA LEU A 98 14.10 -7.96 -4.83
C LEU A 98 13.23 -8.32 -3.62
N MET A 99 12.08 -7.66 -3.46
CA MET A 99 11.17 -7.88 -2.33
C MET A 99 10.18 -9.00 -2.63
N THR A 100 9.99 -9.90 -1.67
CA THR A 100 9.02 -11.00 -1.73
C THR A 100 7.69 -10.65 -1.06
N ALA A 101 7.69 -9.68 -0.16
CA ALA A 101 6.50 -9.14 0.48
C ALA A 101 6.70 -7.65 0.76
N ILE A 102 5.63 -6.87 0.66
CA ILE A 102 5.59 -5.43 0.93
C ILE A 102 4.30 -5.17 1.71
N THR A 103 4.42 -4.61 2.92
CA THR A 103 3.29 -4.09 3.69
C THR A 103 3.50 -2.62 4.04
N ALA A 104 2.41 -1.95 4.33
CA ALA A 104 2.28 -0.53 4.60
C ALA A 104 1.16 -0.36 5.64
N GLY A 105 1.30 0.57 6.58
CA GLY A 105 0.16 0.88 7.48
C GLY A 105 0.48 1.29 8.91
N GLY A 106 1.73 1.64 9.23
CA GLY A 106 2.06 2.18 10.54
C GLY A 106 3.22 3.16 10.50
N ASP A 107 3.21 4.08 11.46
CA ASP A 107 4.33 4.95 11.79
C ASP A 107 5.22 4.21 12.81
N LEU A 108 6.25 3.52 12.33
CA LEU A 108 7.09 2.65 13.16
C LEU A 108 8.21 3.43 13.86
N ASN A 109 8.45 4.68 13.46
CA ASN A 109 9.46 5.56 14.04
C ASN A 109 8.87 6.75 14.83
N GLY A 110 7.56 6.92 14.86
CA GLY A 110 6.86 7.95 15.63
C GLY A 110 6.97 9.36 15.03
N ASP A 111 7.20 9.49 13.73
CA ASP A 111 7.35 10.80 13.06
C ASP A 111 6.06 11.35 12.43
N GLY A 112 4.96 10.64 12.61
CA GLY A 112 3.64 10.97 12.09
C GLY A 112 3.43 10.62 10.62
N ARG A 113 4.33 9.85 10.00
CA ARG A 113 4.20 9.42 8.59
C ARG A 113 4.13 7.90 8.51
N THR A 114 3.42 7.41 7.50
CA THR A 114 3.37 5.96 7.30
C THR A 114 4.68 5.43 6.73
N ASP A 115 5.17 4.34 7.31
CA ASP A 115 6.33 3.59 6.85
C ASP A 115 5.95 2.40 5.96
N VAL A 116 6.94 1.92 5.20
CA VAL A 116 6.86 0.67 4.43
C VAL A 116 7.79 -0.37 5.06
N VAL A 117 7.26 -1.58 5.23
CA VAL A 117 8.05 -2.75 5.62
C VAL A 117 8.09 -3.74 4.46
N ALA A 118 9.28 -4.22 4.13
CA ALA A 118 9.44 -5.18 3.05
C ALA A 118 10.41 -6.29 3.43
N ARG A 119 10.12 -7.50 2.93
CA ARG A 119 11.01 -8.65 3.08
C ARG A 119 11.70 -8.94 1.75
N ASP A 120 13.02 -9.09 1.76
CA ASP A 120 13.75 -9.49 0.57
C ASP A 120 13.76 -11.02 0.34
N LYS A 121 14.35 -11.47 -0.77
CA LYS A 121 14.50 -12.91 -1.10
C LYS A 121 15.39 -13.68 -0.12
N SER A 122 16.26 -12.99 0.61
CA SER A 122 17.15 -13.59 1.61
C SER A 122 16.50 -13.70 3.00
N GLY A 123 15.27 -13.18 3.17
CA GLY A 123 14.56 -13.19 4.44
C GLY A 123 14.99 -12.09 5.40
N TYR A 124 15.64 -11.03 4.92
CA TYR A 124 15.83 -9.84 5.71
C TYR A 124 14.59 -8.96 5.67
N LEU A 125 14.23 -8.42 6.82
CA LEU A 125 13.14 -7.47 6.96
C LEU A 125 13.71 -6.05 6.98
N TRP A 126 13.18 -5.19 6.13
CA TRP A 126 13.64 -3.84 5.90
C TRP A 126 12.53 -2.85 6.23
N LEU A 127 12.88 -1.82 7.00
CA LEU A 127 12.07 -0.63 7.22
C LEU A 127 12.47 0.46 6.23
N TYR A 128 11.49 1.06 5.58
CA TYR A 128 11.62 2.23 4.73
C TYR A 128 10.78 3.34 5.33
N ARG A 129 11.46 4.35 5.90
CA ARG A 129 10.77 5.45 6.57
C ARG A 129 10.00 6.32 5.59
N GLY A 130 8.77 6.67 5.93
CA GLY A 130 7.98 7.66 5.21
C GLY A 130 8.60 9.05 5.27
N SER A 131 8.45 9.82 4.21
CA SER A 131 8.86 11.23 4.17
C SER A 131 7.96 12.01 3.23
N ALA A 132 8.02 13.35 3.30
CA ALA A 132 7.25 14.22 2.42
C ALA A 132 7.55 14.03 0.92
N THR A 133 8.70 13.42 0.57
CA THR A 133 9.16 13.25 -0.82
C THR A 133 9.25 11.78 -1.25
N GLY A 134 8.78 10.83 -0.43
CA GLY A 134 8.81 9.41 -0.72
C GLY A 134 9.42 8.59 0.42
N LEU A 135 10.16 7.53 0.10
CA LEU A 135 10.74 6.62 1.08
C LEU A 135 12.22 6.91 1.34
N GLY A 136 12.61 6.85 2.62
CA GLY A 136 14.00 6.95 3.05
C GLY A 136 14.84 5.71 2.74
N ALA A 137 16.13 5.79 3.10
CA ALA A 137 17.04 4.65 2.99
C ALA A 137 16.54 3.48 3.86
N ARG A 138 16.71 2.25 3.36
CA ARG A 138 16.30 1.05 4.08
C ARG A 138 17.14 0.81 5.34
N VAL A 139 16.50 0.40 6.41
CA VAL A 139 17.13 -0.04 7.66
C VAL A 139 16.76 -1.50 7.90
N GLN A 140 17.73 -2.36 8.18
CA GLN A 140 17.42 -3.75 8.51
C GLN A 140 16.81 -3.80 9.92
N ILE A 141 15.64 -4.43 10.04
CA ILE A 141 14.91 -4.58 11.31
C ILE A 141 14.68 -6.05 11.67
N GLY A 142 15.13 -6.99 10.85
CA GLY A 142 15.06 -8.41 11.15
C GLY A 142 15.79 -9.30 10.16
N SER A 143 15.93 -10.58 10.52
CA SER A 143 16.50 -11.65 9.69
C SER A 143 15.74 -12.96 9.92
N GLY A 144 15.91 -13.93 9.01
CA GLY A 144 15.26 -15.25 9.14
C GLY A 144 13.76 -15.27 8.81
N TRP A 145 13.23 -14.23 8.15
CA TRP A 145 11.80 -14.11 7.86
C TRP A 145 11.31 -15.03 6.74
N THR A 146 12.15 -15.89 6.17
CA THR A 146 11.75 -16.87 5.15
C THR A 146 10.75 -17.90 5.68
N VAL A 147 10.69 -18.13 6.99
CA VAL A 147 9.72 -19.05 7.63
C VAL A 147 8.29 -18.52 7.63
N MET A 148 8.10 -17.20 7.45
CA MET A 148 6.77 -16.59 7.41
C MET A 148 6.14 -16.74 6.03
N THR A 149 4.89 -17.16 5.95
CA THR A 149 4.17 -17.28 4.67
C THR A 149 3.52 -15.97 4.24
N ALA A 150 3.28 -15.05 5.18
CA ALA A 150 2.72 -13.73 4.93
C ALA A 150 3.32 -12.67 5.88
N ILE A 151 3.25 -11.41 5.47
CA ILE A 151 3.48 -10.23 6.29
C ILE A 151 2.25 -9.36 6.06
N LEU A 152 1.51 -9.08 7.13
CA LEU A 152 0.26 -8.33 7.12
C LEU A 152 0.47 -7.04 7.91
#